data_AF-A0A0W0F6X7-F1
#
_entry.id   AF-A0A0W0F6X7-F1
#
_cell.length_a   1.000
_cell.length_b   1.000
_cell.length_c   1.000
_cell.angle_alpha   90.00
_cell.angle_beta   90.00
_cell.angle_gamma   90.00
#
_symmetry.space_group_name_H-M   'P 1'
#
loop_
_entity.id
_entity.type
_entity.pdbx_description
1 polymer ?
#
loop_
_entity_poly.entity_id
_entity_poly.type
_entity_poly.pdbx_seq_one_letter_code
_entity_poly.pdbx_strand_id
1 'polypeptide(L)'
;MKYRRFSSPALNLNRKASAFHHGFPLAFRMLSSRISSSRNLHYFFYSSIRHASSVTRQLHPAVRQLASELGQKQPAFAVSPNDVHVLKQPSEFYSRLLEMIQRAERRIFLSSLYIGSSEGELVENLEKALRHKESLHLYFQLDLNRSTRPGASSTAKILLSLLQTYPDRVHASFFRSPNLRGIMAKVVPPRFNEGWGTWHAKIYGADDDVMISGTATFRS
;
A
#
# COMPACT_ATOMS: atom_id res chain seq x y z
N MET A 1 -22.96 -21.82 47.20
CA MET A 1 -22.01 -21.13 46.31
C MET A 1 -22.52 -21.23 44.86
N LYS A 2 -23.34 -20.27 44.41
CA LYS A 2 -23.83 -20.13 43.02
C LYS A 2 -24.02 -18.64 42.76
N TYR A 3 -23.20 -18.08 41.88
CA TYR A 3 -23.18 -16.64 41.58
C TYR A 3 -24.17 -16.27 40.46
N ARG A 4 -24.77 -15.09 40.63
CA ARG A 4 -25.78 -14.42 39.80
C ARG A 4 -25.30 -14.13 38.37
N ARG A 5 -26.27 -14.16 37.43
CA ARG A 5 -26.19 -13.50 36.11
C ARG A 5 -25.96 -12.00 36.29
N PHE A 6 -25.01 -11.47 35.52
CA PHE A 6 -24.97 -10.05 35.15
C PHE A 6 -24.95 -9.96 33.63
N SER A 7 -25.94 -9.25 33.11
CA SER A 7 -26.15 -8.90 31.71
C SER A 7 -25.98 -7.38 31.57
N SER A 8 -25.13 -6.94 30.63
CA SER A 8 -25.05 -5.56 30.08
C SER A 8 -24.01 -5.52 28.95
N PRO A 9 -24.04 -4.55 28.02
CA PRO A 9 -25.01 -4.45 26.93
C PRO A 9 -24.33 -4.44 25.55
N ALA A 10 -25.10 -4.79 24.52
CA ALA A 10 -24.69 -4.65 23.12
C ALA A 10 -24.51 -3.16 22.76
N LEU A 11 -23.32 -2.79 22.30
CA LEU A 11 -23.02 -1.48 21.73
C LEU A 11 -23.66 -1.36 20.34
N ASN A 12 -24.59 -0.43 20.26
CA ASN A 12 -25.49 -0.17 19.14
C ASN A 12 -24.82 0.81 18.16
N LEU A 13 -24.06 0.31 17.18
CA LEU A 13 -23.61 1.13 16.04
C LEU A 13 -24.68 1.13 14.95
N ASN A 14 -25.69 1.98 15.12
CA ASN A 14 -26.50 2.46 14.00
C ASN A 14 -27.26 3.72 14.40
N ARG A 15 -26.81 4.88 13.90
CA ARG A 15 -27.63 6.03 13.46
C ARG A 15 -26.72 7.22 13.14
N LYS A 16 -26.42 7.39 11.85
CA LYS A 16 -26.46 8.66 11.11
C LYS A 16 -26.14 8.37 9.63
N ALA A 17 -27.12 7.77 8.96
CA ALA A 17 -27.24 7.85 7.51
C ALA A 17 -28.56 8.59 7.27
N SER A 18 -28.50 9.91 7.09
CA SER A 18 -29.65 10.68 6.63
C SER A 18 -29.70 10.57 5.10
N ALA A 19 -30.77 9.96 4.62
CA ALA A 19 -31.16 10.01 3.21
C ALA A 19 -31.54 11.44 2.84
N PHE A 20 -30.95 11.96 1.77
CA PHE A 20 -31.54 13.01 0.95
C PHE A 20 -31.72 12.44 -0.45
N HIS A 21 -32.97 12.14 -0.79
CA HIS A 21 -33.42 11.87 -2.14
C HIS A 21 -33.84 13.19 -2.77
N HIS A 22 -33.08 13.66 -3.76
CA HIS A 22 -33.61 14.43 -4.90
C HIS A 22 -32.72 14.15 -6.10
N GLY A 23 -33.33 13.71 -7.20
CA GLY A 23 -32.65 13.32 -8.42
C GLY A 23 -32.12 14.50 -9.22
N PHE A 24 -30.96 14.32 -9.83
CA PHE A 24 -30.44 15.08 -10.98
C PHE A 24 -29.49 14.14 -11.78
N PRO A 25 -29.25 14.41 -13.08
CA PRO A 25 -29.07 13.39 -14.11
C PRO A 25 -27.61 12.99 -14.33
N LEU A 26 -27.45 11.85 -15.01
CA LEU A 26 -26.20 11.41 -15.65
C LEU A 26 -25.61 12.54 -16.50
N ALA A 27 -24.46 13.07 -16.10
CA ALA A 27 -23.48 13.71 -16.96
C ALA A 27 -22.12 13.71 -16.27
N PHE A 28 -21.33 12.66 -16.47
CA PHE A 28 -19.91 12.65 -16.10
C PHE A 28 -19.16 13.51 -17.13
N ARG A 29 -19.12 14.82 -16.90
CA ARG A 29 -18.34 15.77 -17.71
C ARG A 29 -16.88 15.65 -17.27
N MET A 30 -16.12 14.89 -18.04
CA MET A 30 -14.67 14.81 -17.96
C MET A 30 -14.09 16.21 -18.20
N LEU A 31 -13.62 16.88 -17.15
CA LEU A 31 -12.84 18.10 -17.30
C LEU A 31 -11.45 17.69 -17.82
N SER A 32 -11.31 17.71 -19.15
CA SER A 32 -10.02 17.75 -19.82
C SER A 32 -9.34 19.08 -19.48
N SER A 33 -8.40 19.07 -18.54
CA SER A 33 -7.37 20.09 -18.51
C SER A 33 -6.45 19.83 -19.71
N ARG A 34 -6.49 20.77 -20.65
CA ARG A 34 -5.64 20.80 -21.83
C ARG A 34 -4.17 20.76 -21.40
N ILE A 35 -3.54 19.59 -21.48
CA ILE A 35 -2.08 19.48 -21.51
C ILE A 35 -1.67 20.05 -22.85
N SER A 36 -1.04 21.22 -22.80
CA SER A 36 -0.51 21.93 -23.95
C SER A 36 0.44 21.02 -24.73
N SER A 37 0.09 20.83 -26.01
CA SER A 37 0.92 20.26 -27.06
C SER A 37 2.36 20.76 -26.93
N SER A 38 3.27 19.83 -26.65
CA SER A 38 4.70 20.04 -26.82
C SER A 38 5.24 18.84 -27.57
N ARG A 39 5.68 19.08 -28.81
CA ARG A 39 6.25 18.14 -29.78
C ARG A 39 7.53 17.40 -29.30
N ASN A 40 7.82 17.43 -28.00
CA ASN A 40 9.04 16.92 -27.36
C ASN A 40 8.87 15.53 -26.72
N LEU A 41 7.64 15.05 -26.47
CA LEU A 41 7.43 13.71 -25.92
C LEU A 41 7.77 12.59 -26.90
N HIS A 42 7.67 12.83 -28.21
CA HIS A 42 7.98 11.83 -29.22
C HIS A 42 9.49 11.58 -29.35
N TYR A 43 10.33 12.59 -29.08
CA TYR A 43 11.80 12.44 -29.16
C TYR A 43 12.41 11.72 -27.95
N PHE A 44 11.80 11.83 -26.76
CA PHE A 44 12.25 11.11 -25.56
C PHE A 44 11.89 9.61 -25.60
N PHE A 45 10.85 9.23 -26.33
CA PHE A 45 10.44 7.81 -26.45
C PHE A 45 11.39 6.97 -27.31
N TYR A 46 12.07 7.56 -28.30
CA TYR A 46 12.97 6.83 -29.20
C TYR A 46 14.44 6.77 -28.73
N SER A 47 14.86 7.59 -27.76
CA SER A 47 16.25 7.57 -27.28
C SER A 47 16.51 6.51 -26.20
N SER A 48 15.51 6.21 -25.34
CA SER A 48 15.65 5.18 -24.29
C SER A 48 15.85 3.76 -24.81
N ILE A 49 15.43 3.45 -26.04
CA ILE A 49 15.59 2.10 -26.62
C ILE A 49 17.05 1.84 -27.06
N ARG A 50 17.86 2.89 -27.30
CA ARG A 50 19.27 2.72 -27.72
C ARG A 50 20.24 2.50 -26.56
N HIS A 51 19.80 2.71 -25.33
CA HIS A 51 20.52 2.30 -24.12
C HIS A 51 20.04 0.94 -23.62
N ALA A 52 19.85 -0.03 -24.52
CA ALA A 52 19.97 -1.43 -24.19
C ALA A 52 21.45 -1.70 -23.82
N SER A 53 21.79 -1.27 -22.61
CA SER A 53 23.13 -1.20 -22.03
C SER A 53 23.81 -2.57 -22.07
N SER A 54 25.14 -2.56 -22.15
CA SER A 54 26.03 -3.73 -22.17
C SER A 54 25.67 -4.83 -21.15
N VAL A 55 24.99 -4.47 -20.06
CA VAL A 55 24.43 -5.35 -19.03
C VAL A 55 23.52 -6.46 -19.59
N THR A 56 22.71 -6.16 -20.62
CA THR A 56 21.78 -7.17 -21.20
C THR A 56 22.47 -8.20 -22.09
N ARG A 57 23.74 -7.99 -22.46
CA ARG A 57 24.51 -8.96 -23.26
C ARG A 57 24.84 -10.23 -22.48
N GLN A 58 24.99 -10.11 -21.16
CA GLN A 58 25.27 -11.24 -20.26
C GLN A 58 24.00 -12.02 -19.84
N LEU A 59 22.81 -11.54 -20.22
CA LEU A 59 21.56 -12.24 -19.92
C LEU A 59 21.33 -13.40 -20.88
N HIS A 60 20.66 -14.45 -20.38
CA HIS A 60 20.18 -15.56 -21.20
C HIS A 60 19.32 -15.04 -22.37
N PRO A 61 19.45 -15.60 -23.60
CA PRO A 61 18.75 -15.08 -24.78
C PRO A 61 17.23 -14.90 -24.61
N ALA A 62 16.57 -15.82 -23.91
CA ALA A 62 15.13 -15.73 -23.63
C ALA A 62 14.76 -14.51 -22.75
N VAL A 63 15.58 -14.19 -21.75
CA VAL A 63 15.35 -13.03 -20.86
C VAL A 63 15.56 -11.73 -21.63
N ARG A 64 16.58 -11.68 -22.49
CA ARG A 64 16.84 -10.53 -23.35
C ARG A 64 15.71 -10.30 -24.35
N GLN A 65 15.20 -11.36 -24.96
CA GLN A 65 14.05 -11.27 -25.87
C GLN A 65 12.82 -10.73 -25.14
N LEU A 66 12.48 -11.31 -23.98
CA LEU A 66 11.37 -10.85 -23.15
C LEU A 66 11.52 -9.37 -22.76
N ALA A 67 12.70 -8.96 -22.30
CA ALA A 67 12.97 -7.57 -21.94
C ALA A 67 12.79 -6.61 -23.13
N SER A 68 13.24 -7.02 -24.32
CA SER A 68 13.04 -6.25 -25.55
C SER A 68 11.56 -6.13 -25.93
N GLU A 69 10.80 -7.23 -25.85
CA GLU A 69 9.37 -7.23 -26.15
C GLU A 69 8.57 -6.36 -25.17
N LEU A 70 8.91 -6.43 -23.88
CA LEU A 70 8.31 -5.58 -22.85
C LEU A 70 8.65 -4.10 -23.08
N GLY A 71 9.91 -3.79 -23.39
CA GLY A 71 10.37 -2.42 -23.61
C GLY A 71 9.73 -1.73 -24.83
N GLN A 72 9.23 -2.49 -25.80
CA GLN A 72 8.50 -1.92 -26.95
C GLN A 72 7.06 -1.52 -26.64
N LYS A 73 6.42 -2.18 -25.66
CA LYS A 73 4.96 -2.06 -25.43
C LYS A 73 4.60 -1.42 -24.09
N GLN A 74 5.49 -1.49 -23.10
CA GLN A 74 5.21 -1.03 -21.74
C GLN A 74 5.79 0.36 -21.48
N PRO A 75 5.11 1.20 -20.69
CA PRO A 75 5.71 2.42 -20.16
C PRO A 75 6.99 2.08 -19.37
N ALA A 76 8.05 2.85 -19.62
CA ALA A 76 9.32 2.71 -18.94
C ALA A 76 9.81 4.06 -18.42
N PHE A 77 10.58 4.02 -17.34
CA PHE A 77 11.30 5.16 -16.81
C PHE A 77 12.79 4.80 -16.71
N ALA A 78 13.66 5.80 -16.91
CA ALA A 78 15.09 5.61 -16.79
C ALA A 78 15.49 5.64 -15.30
N VAL A 79 16.38 4.73 -14.92
CA VAL A 79 16.99 4.68 -13.59
C VAL A 79 18.47 4.33 -13.73
N SER A 80 19.33 4.92 -12.92
CA SER A 80 20.75 4.52 -12.90
C SER A 80 20.86 3.10 -12.34
N PRO A 81 21.70 2.23 -12.91
CA PRO A 81 21.97 0.92 -12.30
C PRO A 81 22.50 1.03 -10.86
N ASN A 82 23.18 2.14 -10.53
CA ASN A 82 23.69 2.39 -9.19
C ASN A 82 22.59 2.71 -8.17
N ASP A 83 21.39 3.10 -8.62
CA ASP A 83 20.24 3.42 -7.79
C ASP A 83 19.32 2.19 -7.57
N VAL A 84 19.70 1.04 -8.12
CA VAL A 84 18.95 -0.23 -8.00
C VAL A 84 19.72 -1.21 -7.13
N HIS A 85 19.14 -1.58 -5.99
CA HIS A 85 19.74 -2.52 -5.04
C HIS A 85 18.84 -3.74 -4.85
N VAL A 86 19.40 -4.93 -5.04
CA VAL A 86 18.71 -6.20 -4.79
C VAL A 86 19.05 -6.67 -3.38
N LEU A 87 18.09 -6.59 -2.47
CA LEU A 87 18.20 -7.13 -1.11
C LEU A 87 17.98 -8.64 -1.14
N LYS A 88 18.84 -9.40 -0.46
CA LYS A 88 18.86 -10.88 -0.52
C LYS A 88 18.29 -11.51 0.75
N GLN A 89 18.37 -10.81 1.88
CA GLN A 89 17.94 -11.35 3.17
C GLN A 89 16.74 -10.57 3.74
N PRO A 90 15.84 -11.23 4.48
CA PRO A 90 14.74 -10.55 5.17
C PRO A 90 15.21 -9.50 6.19
N SER A 91 16.33 -9.75 6.85
CA SER A 91 16.97 -8.80 7.78
C SER A 91 17.39 -7.51 7.07
N GLU A 92 18.02 -7.61 5.90
CA GLU A 92 18.41 -6.44 5.08
C GLU A 92 17.20 -5.62 4.68
N PHE A 93 16.10 -6.28 4.31
CA PHE A 93 14.83 -5.62 3.98
C PHE A 93 14.31 -4.80 5.16
N TYR A 94 14.23 -5.40 6.34
CA TYR A 94 13.68 -4.72 7.51
C TYR A 94 14.57 -3.57 7.98
N SER A 95 15.89 -3.77 8.04
CA SER A 95 16.84 -2.71 8.39
C SER A 95 16.75 -1.54 7.40
N ARG A 96 16.71 -1.82 6.10
CA ARG A 96 16.59 -0.76 5.08
C ARG A 96 15.26 0.00 5.18
N LEU A 97 14.17 -0.69 5.51
CA LEU A 97 12.89 -0.03 5.74
C LEU A 97 12.95 0.93 6.94
N LEU A 98 13.57 0.52 8.05
CA LEU A 98 13.74 1.39 9.21
C LEU A 98 14.64 2.60 8.89
N GLU A 99 15.73 2.40 8.16
CA GLU A 99 16.60 3.50 7.67
C GLU A 99 15.81 4.50 6.81
N MET A 100 14.99 4.01 5.89
CA MET A 100 14.11 4.83 5.05
C MET A 100 13.13 5.67 5.89
N ILE A 101 12.49 5.06 6.89
CA ILE A 101 11.57 5.75 7.80
C ILE A 101 12.29 6.83 8.59
N GLN A 102 13.50 6.53 9.09
CA GLN A 102 14.29 7.48 9.87
C GLN A 102 14.76 8.68 9.04
N ARG A 103 15.03 8.50 7.74
CA ARG A 103 15.45 9.59 6.84
C ARG A 103 14.29 10.37 6.22
N ALA A 104 13.10 9.80 6.11
CA ALA A 104 11.96 10.43 5.43
C ALA A 104 11.60 11.80 6.02
N GLU A 105 11.40 12.82 5.19
CA GLU A 105 11.05 14.19 5.60
C GLU A 105 9.63 14.61 5.20
N ARG A 106 9.11 14.08 4.08
CA ARG A 106 7.85 14.54 3.48
C ARG A 106 6.78 13.47 3.51
N ARG A 107 7.10 12.24 3.10
CA ARG A 107 6.10 11.18 2.97
C ARG A 107 6.69 9.80 3.24
N ILE A 108 5.91 8.96 3.91
CA ILE A 108 6.11 7.52 3.96
C ILE A 108 4.81 6.87 3.47
N PHE A 109 4.91 5.91 2.56
CA PHE A 109 3.78 5.09 2.17
C PHE A 109 4.10 3.60 2.35
N LEU A 110 3.19 2.89 3.01
CA LEU A 110 3.31 1.46 3.26
C LEU A 110 2.10 0.74 2.66
N SER A 111 2.36 -0.03 1.62
CA SER A 111 1.40 -0.93 0.98
C SER A 111 1.75 -2.36 1.36
N SER A 112 0.88 -3.05 2.08
CA SER A 112 1.05 -4.46 2.43
C SER A 112 -0.29 -5.13 2.70
N LEU A 113 -0.31 -6.45 2.82
CA LEU A 113 -1.53 -7.19 3.17
C LEU A 113 -2.06 -6.77 4.56
N TYR A 114 -1.15 -6.67 5.54
CA TYR A 114 -1.40 -6.18 6.90
C TYR A 114 -0.06 -5.80 7.55
N ILE A 115 -0.11 -5.18 8.73
CA ILE A 115 1.05 -4.92 9.60
C ILE A 115 0.94 -5.88 10.78
N GLY A 116 1.93 -6.74 10.94
CA GLY A 116 1.92 -7.81 11.93
C GLY A 116 1.92 -7.29 13.37
N SER A 117 1.40 -8.10 14.28
CA SER A 117 1.37 -7.79 15.71
C SER A 117 2.75 -7.70 16.36
N SER A 118 3.74 -8.36 15.77
CA SER A 118 5.14 -8.35 16.21
C SER A 118 5.91 -7.12 15.71
N GLU A 119 5.28 -6.22 14.95
CA GLU A 119 5.92 -5.04 14.34
C GLU A 119 5.79 -3.78 15.21
N GLY A 120 5.80 -3.93 16.54
CA GLY A 120 5.76 -2.80 17.47
C GLY A 120 6.87 -1.78 17.20
N GLU A 121 8.08 -2.26 16.95
CA GLU A 121 9.23 -1.42 16.61
C GLU A 121 9.00 -0.58 15.34
N LEU A 122 8.35 -1.13 14.32
CA LEU A 122 8.03 -0.39 13.09
C LEU A 122 7.12 0.80 13.41
N VAL A 123 6.07 0.55 14.18
CA VAL A 123 5.07 1.56 14.59
C VAL A 123 5.72 2.62 15.46
N GLU A 124 6.58 2.23 16.40
CA GLU A 124 7.36 3.15 17.23
C GLU A 124 8.28 4.04 16.41
N ASN A 125 8.95 3.50 15.38
CA ASN A 125 9.80 4.29 14.48
C ASN A 125 8.98 5.29 13.64
N LEU A 126 7.81 4.87 13.14
CA LEU A 126 6.88 5.76 12.43
C LEU A 126 6.39 6.90 13.33
N GLU A 127 6.00 6.58 14.57
CA GLU A 127 5.57 7.59 15.54
C GLU A 127 6.72 8.54 15.91
N LYS A 128 7.93 8.02 16.12
CA LYS A 128 9.14 8.84 16.33
C LYS A 128 9.34 9.78 15.14
N ALA A 129 9.25 9.30 13.90
CA ALA A 129 9.41 10.15 12.72
C ALA A 129 8.36 11.27 12.68
N LEU A 130 7.08 10.96 12.93
CA LEU A 130 5.98 11.93 12.99
C LEU A 130 6.15 13.01 14.06
N ARG A 131 6.76 12.66 15.21
CA ARG A 131 7.05 13.61 16.28
C ARG A 131 8.14 14.61 15.90
N HIS A 132 9.17 14.16 15.20
CA HIS A 132 10.33 15.02 14.88
C HIS A 132 10.13 15.84 13.61
N LYS A 133 9.21 15.43 12.73
CA LYS A 133 9.07 15.99 11.39
C LYS A 133 7.64 16.43 11.15
N GLU A 134 7.40 17.73 11.30
CA GLU A 134 6.07 18.32 11.25
C GLU A 134 5.42 18.14 9.88
N SER A 135 6.20 18.22 8.80
CA SER A 135 5.76 18.06 7.41
C SER A 135 5.56 16.61 6.96
N LEU A 136 5.89 15.62 7.78
CA LEU A 136 5.84 14.22 7.39
C LEU A 136 4.41 13.68 7.38
N HIS A 137 4.01 13.08 6.26
CA HIS A 137 2.74 12.35 6.13
C HIS A 137 2.97 10.83 6.04
N LEU A 138 2.10 10.05 6.67
CA LEU A 138 2.05 8.60 6.55
C LEU A 138 0.81 8.17 5.74
N TYR A 139 1.03 7.27 4.78
CA TYR A 139 -0.03 6.68 3.97
C TYR A 139 0.01 5.15 4.07
N PHE A 140 -1.06 4.55 4.55
CA PHE A 140 -1.22 3.11 4.64
C PHE A 140 -2.21 2.63 3.59
N GLN A 141 -1.82 1.62 2.80
CA GLN A 141 -2.71 0.91 1.88
C GLN A 141 -2.70 -0.57 2.24
N LEU A 142 -3.77 -1.04 2.89
CA LEU A 142 -3.83 -2.36 3.52
C LEU A 142 -5.02 -3.19 3.06
N ASP A 143 -5.02 -4.50 3.28
CA ASP A 143 -6.23 -5.32 3.07
C ASP A 143 -7.17 -5.18 4.27
N LEU A 144 -8.45 -4.87 4.01
CA LEU A 144 -9.46 -4.67 5.05
C LEU A 144 -9.61 -5.91 5.92
N ASN A 145 -9.86 -7.08 5.30
CA ASN A 145 -10.22 -8.29 6.02
C ASN A 145 -9.06 -8.83 6.84
N ARG A 146 -7.82 -8.67 6.34
CA ARG A 146 -6.62 -9.08 7.06
C ARG A 146 -6.30 -8.11 8.20
N SER A 147 -6.48 -6.81 7.98
CA SER A 147 -6.20 -5.79 8.99
C SER A 147 -7.20 -5.77 10.15
N THR A 148 -8.42 -6.27 9.94
CA THR A 148 -9.49 -6.29 10.95
C THR A 148 -9.78 -7.66 11.54
N ARG A 149 -8.87 -8.65 11.39
CA ARG A 149 -9.06 -9.96 12.05
C ARG A 149 -9.20 -9.77 13.57
N PRO A 150 -10.20 -10.39 14.23
CA PRO A 150 -10.39 -10.24 15.68
C PRO A 150 -9.17 -10.72 16.46
N GLY A 151 -8.72 -9.93 17.43
CA GLY A 151 -7.56 -10.23 18.28
C GLY A 151 -7.01 -8.96 18.92
N ALA A 152 -6.25 -9.11 20.01
CA ALA A 152 -5.66 -7.97 20.74
C ALA A 152 -4.66 -7.16 19.89
N SER A 153 -4.24 -7.71 18.75
CA SER A 153 -3.10 -7.26 17.96
C SER A 153 -3.43 -7.04 16.49
N SER A 154 -4.69 -6.74 16.18
CA SER A 154 -5.09 -6.41 14.82
C SER A 154 -4.39 -5.13 14.33
N THR A 155 -3.99 -5.11 13.06
CA THR A 155 -3.38 -3.93 12.43
C THR A 155 -4.22 -2.67 12.61
N ALA A 156 -5.55 -2.80 12.50
CA ALA A 156 -6.46 -1.68 12.69
C ALA A 156 -6.34 -1.07 14.10
N LYS A 157 -6.16 -1.90 15.13
CA LYS A 157 -6.00 -1.41 16.51
C LYS A 157 -4.63 -0.77 16.73
N ILE A 158 -3.58 -1.31 16.12
CA ILE A 158 -2.23 -0.77 16.17
C ILE A 158 -2.18 0.64 15.55
N LEU A 159 -2.81 0.80 14.37
CA LEU A 159 -2.83 2.09 13.67
C LEU A 159 -3.79 3.11 14.28
N LEU A 160 -4.78 2.66 15.09
CA LEU A 160 -5.78 3.55 15.67
C LEU A 160 -5.15 4.67 16.51
N SER A 161 -4.10 4.38 17.27
CA SER A 161 -3.41 5.39 18.08
C SER A 161 -2.79 6.47 17.19
N LEU A 162 -2.07 6.08 16.13
CA LEU A 162 -1.46 7.04 15.20
C LEU A 162 -2.50 7.91 14.50
N LEU A 163 -3.61 7.31 14.07
CA LEU A 163 -4.72 8.01 13.42
C LEU A 163 -5.39 9.03 14.36
N GLN A 164 -5.50 8.72 15.65
CA GLN A 164 -6.09 9.63 16.64
C GLN A 164 -5.14 10.75 17.04
N THR A 165 -3.85 10.45 17.19
CA THR A 165 -2.83 11.44 17.58
C THR A 165 -2.46 12.38 16.43
N TYR A 166 -2.49 11.90 15.18
CA TYR A 166 -2.05 12.64 14.00
C TYR A 166 -3.09 12.61 12.86
N PRO A 167 -4.33 13.07 13.10
CA PRO A 167 -5.45 12.89 12.17
C PRO A 167 -5.23 13.53 10.79
N ASP A 168 -4.48 14.64 10.71
CA ASP A 168 -4.21 15.34 9.46
C ASP A 168 -2.99 14.81 8.70
N ARG A 169 -2.17 13.98 9.34
CA ARG A 169 -0.88 13.51 8.80
C ARG A 169 -0.83 12.00 8.60
N VAL A 170 -1.77 11.25 9.17
CA VAL A 170 -1.82 9.80 9.05
C VAL A 170 -3.09 9.40 8.31
N HIS A 171 -2.91 8.72 7.19
CA HIS A 171 -3.99 8.32 6.30
C HIS A 171 -3.97 6.81 6.11
N ALA A 172 -5.11 6.14 6.32
CA ALA A 172 -5.23 4.70 6.12
C ALA A 172 -6.37 4.37 5.15
N SER A 173 -6.02 3.66 4.08
CA SER A 173 -6.94 3.15 3.07
C SER A 173 -6.94 1.63 3.10
N PHE A 174 -8.13 1.03 3.13
CA PHE A 174 -8.30 -0.42 3.21
C PHE A 174 -8.93 -0.96 1.93
N PHE A 175 -8.18 -1.75 1.19
CA PHE A 175 -8.66 -2.48 0.03
C PHE A 175 -9.71 -3.50 0.45
N ARG A 176 -10.80 -3.53 -0.30
CA ARG A 176 -11.86 -4.54 -0.19
C ARG A 176 -12.14 -5.09 -1.58
N SER A 177 -12.02 -6.40 -1.74
CA SER A 177 -12.31 -7.06 -3.01
C SER A 177 -13.76 -6.77 -3.46
N PRO A 178 -13.98 -6.36 -4.72
CA PRO A 178 -15.31 -6.15 -5.31
C PRO A 178 -16.19 -7.40 -5.26
N ASN A 179 -15.59 -8.59 -5.25
CA ASN A 179 -16.29 -9.89 -5.21
C ASN A 179 -16.93 -10.19 -3.84
N LEU A 180 -16.68 -9.35 -2.82
CA LEU A 180 -17.24 -9.48 -1.46
C LEU A 180 -18.40 -8.50 -1.21
N ARG A 181 -19.24 -8.31 -2.23
CA ARG A 181 -20.49 -7.53 -2.15
C ARG A 181 -21.69 -8.49 -2.13
N GLY A 182 -22.69 -8.20 -1.28
CA GLY A 182 -23.97 -8.93 -1.24
C GLY A 182 -24.02 -10.14 -0.30
N ILE A 183 -25.05 -10.99 -0.50
CA ILE A 183 -25.45 -12.12 0.36
C ILE A 183 -24.30 -13.13 0.56
N MET A 184 -23.38 -13.23 -0.41
CA MET A 184 -22.19 -14.10 -0.34
C MET A 184 -21.25 -13.76 0.83
N ALA A 185 -21.18 -12.51 1.28
CA ALA A 185 -20.36 -12.14 2.44
C ALA A 185 -20.90 -12.71 3.77
N LYS A 186 -22.16 -13.14 3.83
CA LYS A 186 -22.79 -13.74 5.02
C LYS A 186 -22.73 -15.27 5.03
N VAL A 187 -22.53 -15.90 3.88
CA VAL A 187 -22.61 -17.36 3.70
C VAL A 187 -21.22 -17.99 3.60
N VAL A 188 -20.22 -17.25 3.12
CA VAL A 188 -18.86 -17.78 2.94
C VAL A 188 -18.10 -17.76 4.26
N PRO A 189 -17.61 -18.93 4.76
CA PRO A 189 -16.79 -18.98 5.95
C PRO A 189 -15.52 -18.13 5.80
N PRO A 190 -15.03 -17.45 6.86
CA PRO A 190 -13.90 -16.50 6.78
C PRO A 190 -12.60 -17.06 6.15
N ARG A 191 -12.45 -18.38 6.10
CA ARG A 191 -11.29 -19.08 5.54
C ARG A 191 -11.29 -19.11 3.99
N PHE A 192 -12.45 -18.98 3.35
CA PHE A 192 -12.55 -18.98 1.88
C PHE A 192 -12.52 -17.57 1.27
N ASN A 193 -12.48 -16.53 2.12
CA ASN A 193 -12.36 -15.12 1.69
C ASN A 193 -11.00 -14.81 1.01
N GLU A 194 -10.00 -15.67 1.22
CA GLU A 194 -8.65 -15.51 0.65
C GLU A 194 -8.59 -15.84 -0.85
N GLY A 195 -9.53 -16.65 -1.37
CA GLY A 195 -9.59 -17.05 -2.77
C GLY A 195 -10.21 -16.02 -3.72
N TRP A 196 -10.81 -14.94 -3.20
CA TRP A 196 -11.58 -13.97 -4.00
C TRP A 196 -10.85 -12.64 -4.27
N GLY A 197 -9.55 -12.61 -4.00
CA GLY A 197 -8.64 -11.48 -4.23
C GLY A 197 -8.26 -10.78 -2.93
N THR A 198 -6.98 -10.80 -2.59
CA THR A 198 -6.43 -10.01 -1.48
C THR A 198 -5.49 -8.93 -2.02
N TRP A 199 -5.26 -7.88 -1.24
CA TRP A 199 -4.25 -6.89 -1.60
C TRP A 199 -2.84 -7.49 -1.44
N HIS A 200 -2.19 -7.81 -2.57
CA HIS A 200 -0.88 -8.48 -2.58
C HIS A 200 0.31 -7.53 -2.80
N ALA A 201 0.08 -6.25 -3.06
CA ALA A 201 1.15 -5.28 -3.33
C ALA A 201 1.93 -4.98 -2.04
N LYS A 202 3.25 -5.16 -2.12
CA LYS A 202 4.22 -4.92 -1.04
C LYS A 202 5.19 -3.87 -1.51
N ILE A 203 4.78 -2.63 -1.33
CA ILE A 203 5.52 -1.46 -1.81
C ILE A 203 5.66 -0.53 -0.62
N TYR A 204 6.89 -0.18 -0.33
CA TYR A 204 7.25 0.66 0.79
C TYR A 204 8.06 1.80 0.23
N GLY A 205 7.65 3.03 0.51
CA GLY A 205 8.43 4.18 0.07
C GLY A 205 8.51 5.24 1.12
N ALA A 206 9.62 5.97 1.03
CA ALA A 206 9.96 7.10 1.86
C ALA A 206 10.53 8.16 0.93
N ASP A 207 9.84 9.29 0.81
CA ASP A 207 10.20 10.37 -0.11
C ASP A 207 10.43 9.91 -1.56
N ASP A 208 11.69 9.78 -1.96
CA ASP A 208 12.14 9.46 -3.32
C ASP A 208 12.70 8.03 -3.43
N ASP A 209 12.67 7.27 -2.32
CA ASP A 209 13.07 5.87 -2.28
C ASP A 209 11.86 4.94 -2.30
N VAL A 210 11.99 3.83 -3.04
CA VAL A 210 10.98 2.78 -3.12
C VAL A 210 11.62 1.41 -2.95
N MET A 211 10.99 0.58 -2.12
CA MET A 211 11.29 -0.83 -1.91
C MET A 211 10.09 -1.67 -2.29
N ILE A 212 10.35 -2.74 -3.06
CA ILE A 212 9.35 -3.72 -3.47
C ILE A 212 9.78 -5.07 -2.92
N SER A 213 8.84 -5.82 -2.34
CA SER A 213 9.11 -7.14 -1.76
C SER A 213 8.16 -8.21 -2.28
N GLY A 214 8.63 -9.45 -2.32
CA GLY A 214 7.79 -10.63 -2.57
C GLY A 214 7.08 -11.15 -1.31
N THR A 215 7.62 -10.87 -0.11
CA THR A 215 7.14 -11.43 1.16
C THR A 215 6.27 -10.43 1.94
N ALA A 216 5.18 -10.93 2.54
CA ALA A 216 4.27 -10.10 3.34
C ALA A 216 4.78 -9.88 4.77
N THR A 217 5.76 -10.67 5.21
CA THR A 217 6.26 -10.65 6.58
C THR A 217 7.54 -9.83 6.66
N PHE A 218 7.59 -8.93 7.64
CA PHE A 218 8.72 -8.02 7.86
C PHE A 218 9.88 -8.67 8.65
N ARG A 219 9.64 -9.80 9.33
CA ARG A 219 10.65 -10.60 10.03
C ARG A 219 10.45 -12.08 9.69
N SER A 220 11.53 -12.79 9.37
CA SER A 220 11.56 -14.26 9.27
C SER A 220 12.27 -14.83 10.48
#